data_AF-A0A928KU55-F1
#
_entry.id   AF-A0A928KU55-F1
#
_cell.length_a   1.000
_cell.length_b   1.000
_cell.length_c   1.000
_cell.angle_alpha   90.00
_cell.angle_beta   90.00
_cell.angle_gamma   90.00
#
_symmetry.space_group_name_H-M   'P 1'
#
loop_
_entity.id
_entity.type
_entity.pdbx_description
1 polymer ?
#
loop_
_entity_poly.entity_id
_entity_poly.type
_entity_poly.pdbx_seq_one_letter_code
_entity_poly.pdbx_strand_id
1 'polypeptide(L)'
;MHKTSKKILSLVIAVVLMLGVVSIGAYAFDASTQKLGFIITPDKDLTKLSEGDVVKFTVKFNVADFTQTFATYKLPFMFDSNVYDTTAGGNYTLYNDFANYYKSTSTTTIVTTATAVNNILNASSLSATEKAKYNAFINLLGAPDTDSGNTANAGYTMTHDSSASSTTLSVDEVSFNLTVKAGADLTTGNTNVLLPDSWSKTGLMYFKLANGTSTSFTKTADIDMEYANAMANNPAATGPVVAYEKAQLKMTLINGNTDVDDEFQFRVTSIITDADWDAYFANTAAGGSTDAITDLGIVATKGTWSETDAKAVVNGTANAAYEVATTDYVQKTSDTADAHFGAILMVKHSTTSSDVTYMGFVKYVDDSGDAQVIFYDAEKTAPLASRYDTYKANYISQFGA
;
A
#
# COMPACT_ATOMS: atom_id res chain seq x y z
N MET A 1 -34.49 25.91 -24.19
CA MET A 1 -35.53 25.30 -23.32
C MET A 1 -35.57 23.81 -23.61
N HIS A 2 -35.57 22.97 -22.56
CA HIS A 2 -35.56 21.49 -22.52
C HIS A 2 -34.30 20.78 -23.08
N LYS A 3 -33.40 20.24 -22.23
CA LYS A 3 -33.48 19.01 -21.40
C LYS A 3 -33.86 17.77 -22.23
N THR A 4 -32.94 16.82 -22.36
CA THR A 4 -32.90 15.51 -21.66
C THR A 4 -32.21 14.45 -22.53
N SER A 5 -30.97 14.06 -22.21
CA SER A 5 -30.45 12.73 -22.55
C SER A 5 -29.33 12.30 -21.59
N LYS A 6 -29.52 12.50 -20.27
CA LYS A 6 -28.66 11.95 -19.21
C LYS A 6 -29.27 10.67 -18.59
N LYS A 7 -29.98 9.84 -19.36
CA LYS A 7 -30.75 8.72 -18.80
C LYS A 7 -30.82 7.48 -19.70
N ILE A 8 -29.68 6.94 -20.17
CA ILE A 8 -29.66 5.56 -20.71
C ILE A 8 -28.44 4.74 -20.23
N LEU A 9 -27.46 5.33 -19.53
CA LEU A 9 -26.33 4.57 -18.99
C LEU A 9 -26.43 4.30 -17.47
N SER A 10 -27.64 4.28 -16.91
CA SER A 10 -27.88 4.09 -15.47
C SER A 10 -28.67 2.82 -15.13
N LEU A 11 -28.91 1.93 -16.10
CA LEU A 11 -29.81 0.78 -15.90
C LEU A 11 -29.19 -0.60 -16.18
N VAL A 12 -27.86 -0.68 -16.26
CA VAL A 12 -27.11 -1.94 -16.05
C VAL A 12 -26.30 -1.87 -14.73
N ILE A 13 -26.48 -0.78 -13.98
CA ILE A 13 -25.72 -0.35 -12.79
C ILE A 13 -26.10 -1.10 -11.49
N ALA A 14 -26.93 -2.14 -11.54
CA ALA A 14 -27.45 -2.75 -10.30
C ALA A 14 -27.02 -4.20 -10.02
N VAL A 15 -26.21 -4.86 -10.88
CA VAL A 15 -25.93 -6.31 -10.72
C VAL A 15 -24.44 -6.69 -10.86
N VAL A 16 -23.54 -5.75 -11.13
CA VAL A 16 -22.08 -6.00 -11.08
C VAL A 16 -21.42 -5.01 -10.11
N LEU A 17 -22.11 -4.77 -9.00
CA LEU A 17 -21.57 -4.10 -7.82
C LEU A 17 -21.01 -5.20 -6.91
N MET A 18 -19.83 -4.95 -6.36
CA MET A 18 -18.99 -5.83 -5.52
C MET A 18 -17.97 -6.61 -6.35
N LEU A 19 -16.70 -6.18 -6.25
CA LEU A 19 -15.43 -6.91 -6.45
C LEU A 19 -14.28 -5.88 -6.63
N GLY A 20 -14.05 -5.00 -5.63
CA GLY A 20 -12.83 -4.21 -5.42
C GLY A 20 -11.71 -4.98 -4.69
N VAL A 21 -10.73 -5.44 -5.45
CA VAL A 21 -9.64 -6.35 -5.05
C VAL A 21 -8.52 -5.64 -4.32
N VAL A 22 -8.25 -6.09 -3.11
CA VAL A 22 -6.94 -5.94 -2.47
C VAL A 22 -5.88 -6.65 -3.33
N SER A 23 -5.05 -5.91 -4.07
CA SER A 23 -3.87 -6.51 -4.72
C SER A 23 -2.77 -6.77 -3.69
N ILE A 24 -2.98 -7.81 -2.88
CA ILE A 24 -1.90 -8.53 -2.20
C ILE A 24 -1.02 -9.08 -3.32
N GLY A 25 0.27 -8.75 -3.32
CA GLY A 25 1.22 -9.21 -4.34
C GLY A 25 1.00 -10.69 -4.66
N ALA A 26 0.80 -11.02 -5.94
CA ALA A 26 0.27 -12.31 -6.37
C ALA A 26 1.19 -13.49 -6.02
N TYR A 27 0.92 -14.13 -4.89
CA TYR A 27 1.07 -15.56 -4.68
C TYR A 27 -0.27 -16.09 -4.17
N ALA A 28 -0.80 -17.11 -4.84
CA ALA A 28 -2.16 -17.57 -4.65
C ALA A 28 -2.25 -18.48 -3.42
N PHE A 29 -3.01 -18.06 -2.39
CA PHE A 29 -3.51 -18.96 -1.36
C PHE A 29 -4.14 -20.18 -2.04
N ASP A 30 -3.57 -21.36 -1.83
CA ASP A 30 -4.00 -22.59 -2.50
C ASP A 30 -5.15 -23.22 -1.70
N ALA A 31 -6.37 -22.75 -1.97
CA ALA A 31 -7.59 -23.27 -1.35
C ALA A 31 -7.83 -24.78 -1.59
N SER A 32 -7.05 -25.44 -2.47
CA SER A 32 -7.13 -26.89 -2.67
C SER A 32 -6.35 -27.69 -1.61
N THR A 33 -5.37 -27.07 -0.94
CA THR A 33 -4.52 -27.71 0.07
C THR A 33 -4.54 -26.99 1.43
N GLN A 34 -4.78 -25.68 1.43
CA GLN A 34 -4.84 -24.82 2.61
C GLN A 34 -6.29 -24.48 2.97
N LYS A 35 -6.56 -24.29 4.26
CA LYS A 35 -7.91 -23.99 4.79
C LYS A 35 -8.03 -22.58 5.32
N LEU A 36 -6.95 -22.04 5.85
CA LEU A 36 -6.87 -20.70 6.42
C LEU A 36 -5.53 -20.07 6.07
N GLY A 37 -5.47 -18.77 5.89
CA GLY A 37 -4.24 -17.99 5.90
C GLY A 37 -4.40 -16.74 6.73
N PHE A 38 -3.29 -16.17 7.19
CA PHE A 38 -3.28 -14.91 7.94
C PHE A 38 -2.67 -13.80 7.11
N ILE A 39 -3.26 -12.61 7.19
CA ILE A 39 -2.74 -11.39 6.56
C ILE A 39 -2.65 -10.33 7.64
N ILE A 40 -1.45 -9.77 7.83
CA ILE A 40 -1.22 -8.65 8.73
C ILE A 40 -0.82 -7.42 7.91
N THR A 41 -1.56 -6.32 8.08
CA THR A 41 -1.31 -5.06 7.38
C THR A 41 -1.01 -3.96 8.39
N PRO A 42 0.20 -3.36 8.39
CA PRO A 42 0.47 -2.14 9.14
C PRO A 42 -0.14 -0.92 8.42
N ASP A 43 -0.62 0.07 9.17
CA ASP A 43 -1.10 1.35 8.64
C ASP A 43 0.02 2.36 8.32
N LYS A 44 1.28 1.98 8.60
CA LYS A 44 2.47 2.79 8.37
C LYS A 44 3.58 1.97 7.71
N ASP A 45 4.40 2.67 6.94
CA ASP A 45 5.66 2.13 6.40
C ASP A 45 6.65 1.90 7.56
N LEU A 46 6.92 0.63 7.85
CA LEU A 46 7.77 0.21 8.97
C LEU A 46 9.26 0.60 8.78
N THR A 47 9.65 1.12 7.60
CA THR A 47 11.01 1.68 7.35
C THR A 47 11.12 3.18 7.64
N LYS A 48 9.98 3.87 7.78
CA LYS A 48 9.90 5.34 7.93
C LYS A 48 9.34 5.78 9.28
N LEU A 49 9.34 4.87 10.25
CA LEU A 49 8.83 5.15 11.58
C LEU A 49 9.69 6.22 12.29
N SER A 50 9.04 6.94 13.19
CA SER A 50 9.63 7.93 14.09
C SER A 50 9.28 7.61 15.53
N GLU A 51 10.07 8.15 16.46
CA GLU A 51 9.79 8.00 17.89
C GLU A 51 8.39 8.52 18.25
N GLY A 52 7.65 7.76 19.06
CA GLY A 52 6.28 8.09 19.46
C GLY A 52 5.22 7.74 18.43
N ASP A 53 5.57 7.22 17.25
CA ASP A 53 4.59 6.73 16.30
C ASP A 53 3.75 5.60 16.89
N VAL A 54 2.43 5.73 16.81
CA VAL A 54 1.51 4.61 17.01
C VAL A 54 1.28 3.95 15.65
N VAL A 55 1.58 2.66 15.54
CA VAL A 55 1.37 1.82 14.35
C VAL A 55 0.23 0.86 14.63
N LYS A 56 -0.81 0.86 13.79
CA LYS A 56 -1.93 -0.07 13.84
C LYS A 56 -1.67 -1.22 12.88
N PHE A 57 -1.72 -2.44 13.41
CA PHE A 57 -1.66 -3.68 12.64
C PHE A 57 -3.05 -4.28 12.56
N THR A 58 -3.59 -4.43 11.36
CA THR A 58 -4.90 -5.02 11.09
C THR A 58 -4.73 -6.45 10.58
N VAL A 59 -5.59 -7.37 11.03
CA VAL A 59 -5.55 -8.78 10.66
C VAL A 59 -6.80 -9.16 9.87
N LYS A 60 -6.56 -9.72 8.69
CA LYS A 60 -7.53 -10.41 7.84
C LYS A 60 -7.14 -11.89 7.69
N PHE A 61 -8.05 -12.68 7.14
CA PHE A 61 -7.84 -14.10 6.88
C PHE A 61 -8.06 -14.44 5.42
N ASN A 62 -7.24 -15.35 4.88
CA ASN A 62 -7.61 -16.13 3.70
C ASN A 62 -8.40 -17.35 4.18
N VAL A 63 -9.58 -17.60 3.62
CA VAL A 63 -10.50 -18.67 4.01
C VAL A 63 -10.86 -19.44 2.75
N ALA A 64 -10.57 -20.74 2.74
CA ALA A 64 -10.88 -21.59 1.58
C ALA A 64 -12.38 -21.84 1.42
N ASP A 65 -13.12 -21.87 2.52
CA ASP A 65 -14.54 -22.19 2.56
C ASP A 65 -15.24 -21.46 3.72
N PHE A 66 -15.95 -20.38 3.38
CA PHE A 66 -16.69 -19.55 4.33
C PHE A 66 -17.90 -20.24 4.97
N THR A 67 -18.26 -21.46 4.55
CA THR A 67 -19.31 -22.25 5.21
C THR A 67 -18.81 -22.96 6.47
N GLN A 68 -17.50 -23.04 6.67
CA GLN A 68 -16.91 -23.61 7.87
C GLN A 68 -17.05 -22.65 9.05
N THR A 69 -17.25 -23.20 10.25
CA THR A 69 -17.30 -22.37 11.46
C THR A 69 -15.98 -22.41 12.21
N PHE A 70 -15.68 -21.28 12.85
CA PHE A 70 -14.49 -20.97 13.61
C PHE A 70 -14.92 -20.78 15.06
N ALA A 71 -14.09 -21.15 16.03
CA ALA A 71 -14.54 -21.13 17.43
C ALA A 71 -13.67 -20.28 18.35
N THR A 72 -12.43 -20.68 18.62
CA THR A 72 -11.55 -19.92 19.50
C THR A 72 -10.22 -19.70 18.81
N TYR A 73 -9.56 -18.59 19.10
CA TYR A 73 -8.21 -18.34 18.62
C TYR A 73 -7.26 -17.95 19.72
N LYS A 74 -5.97 -18.22 19.44
CA LYS A 74 -4.86 -17.71 20.22
C LYS A 74 -3.68 -17.43 19.32
N LEU A 75 -3.38 -16.15 19.12
CA LEU A 75 -2.45 -15.65 18.11
C LEU A 75 -1.34 -14.83 18.79
N PRO A 76 -0.09 -15.35 18.86
CA PRO A 76 1.05 -14.64 19.39
C PRO A 76 1.78 -13.84 18.29
N PHE A 77 1.57 -12.53 18.23
CA PHE A 77 2.32 -11.65 17.35
C PHE A 77 3.62 -11.20 18.04
N MET A 78 4.74 -11.68 17.51
CA MET A 78 6.10 -11.44 17.99
C MET A 78 6.59 -10.07 17.51
N PHE A 79 7.29 -9.34 18.39
CA PHE A 79 7.88 -8.04 18.10
C PHE A 79 9.17 -7.80 18.92
N ASP A 80 9.89 -6.73 18.61
CA ASP A 80 11.01 -6.24 19.41
C ASP A 80 10.54 -5.19 20.42
N SER A 81 10.55 -5.56 21.70
CA SER A 81 10.21 -4.65 22.79
C SER A 81 11.27 -3.58 23.05
N ASN A 82 12.42 -3.59 22.39
CA ASN A 82 13.33 -2.43 22.41
C ASN A 82 12.85 -1.32 21.48
N VAL A 83 12.11 -1.67 20.42
CA VAL A 83 11.54 -0.72 19.45
C VAL A 83 10.15 -0.30 19.87
N TYR A 84 9.29 -1.25 20.24
CA TYR A 84 7.89 -0.99 20.52
C TYR A 84 7.52 -1.08 22.01
N ASP A 85 6.57 -0.25 22.39
CA ASP A 85 5.78 -0.31 23.62
C ASP A 85 4.29 -0.50 23.26
N THR A 86 3.53 -0.99 24.22
CA THR A 86 2.10 -1.26 24.12
C THR A 86 1.30 -0.51 25.20
N THR A 87 1.97 0.28 26.04
CA THR A 87 1.35 1.00 27.16
C THR A 87 0.65 2.30 26.77
N ALA A 88 1.02 2.90 25.63
CA ALA A 88 0.54 4.22 25.18
C ALA A 88 -0.42 4.13 23.98
N GLY A 89 -1.54 3.42 24.11
CA GLY A 89 -2.58 3.44 23.08
C GLY A 89 -3.50 2.24 23.22
N GLY A 90 -4.63 2.44 23.89
CA GLY A 90 -5.53 1.38 24.34
C GLY A 90 -5.78 0.30 23.30
N ASN A 91 -5.29 -0.90 23.63
CA ASN A 91 -5.71 -2.27 23.32
C ASN A 91 -6.32 -2.58 21.95
N TYR A 92 -6.08 -3.82 21.53
CA TYR A 92 -6.66 -4.39 20.33
C TYR A 92 -8.15 -4.07 20.17
N THR A 93 -8.60 -3.94 18.93
CA THR A 93 -9.99 -3.69 18.57
C THR A 93 -10.49 -4.88 17.78
N LEU A 94 -11.61 -5.46 18.19
CA LEU A 94 -12.33 -6.46 17.40
C LEU A 94 -13.25 -5.75 16.41
N TYR A 95 -13.32 -6.27 15.20
CA TYR A 95 -14.19 -5.80 14.14
C TYR A 95 -15.12 -6.93 13.69
N ASN A 96 -16.18 -6.57 12.96
CA ASN A 96 -17.04 -7.50 12.22
C ASN A 96 -17.40 -8.79 12.98
N ASP A 97 -17.04 -9.96 12.46
CA ASP A 97 -17.44 -11.24 13.02
C ASP A 97 -16.80 -11.46 14.39
N PHE A 98 -15.55 -11.05 14.54
CA PHE A 98 -14.84 -11.11 15.81
C PHE A 98 -15.52 -10.25 16.89
N ALA A 99 -16.00 -9.05 16.56
CA ALA A 99 -16.70 -8.16 17.49
C ALA A 99 -18.06 -8.72 17.94
N ASN A 100 -18.73 -9.47 17.06
CA ASN A 100 -20.03 -10.07 17.33
C ASN A 100 -19.92 -11.38 18.13
N TYR A 101 -18.81 -12.10 17.95
CA TYR A 101 -18.66 -13.43 18.52
C TYR A 101 -17.81 -13.46 19.81
N TYR A 102 -16.75 -12.65 19.90
CA TYR A 102 -15.81 -12.66 21.04
C TYR A 102 -16.07 -11.53 22.03
N LYS A 103 -15.69 -11.77 23.28
CA LYS A 103 -15.84 -10.78 24.35
C LYS A 103 -14.85 -9.63 24.15
N SER A 104 -15.29 -8.37 24.12
CA SER A 104 -14.39 -7.21 23.95
C SER A 104 -13.33 -7.06 25.05
N THR A 105 -13.51 -7.70 26.20
CA THR A 105 -12.55 -7.74 27.31
C THR A 105 -11.68 -9.01 27.31
N SER A 106 -11.69 -9.85 26.27
CA SER A 106 -10.77 -10.99 26.24
C SER A 106 -9.33 -10.49 26.34
N THR A 107 -8.60 -11.00 27.32
CA THR A 107 -7.37 -10.35 27.79
C THR A 107 -6.26 -10.48 26.76
N THR A 108 -5.81 -9.36 26.21
CA THR A 108 -4.46 -9.27 25.62
C THR A 108 -3.46 -9.27 26.76
N THR A 109 -2.66 -10.33 26.85
CA THR A 109 -1.49 -10.34 27.72
C THR A 109 -0.28 -10.06 26.85
N ILE A 110 0.43 -8.97 27.15
CA ILE A 110 1.80 -8.80 26.67
C ILE A 110 2.65 -9.78 27.44
N VAL A 111 3.36 -10.62 26.72
CA VAL A 111 4.22 -11.63 27.34
C VAL A 111 5.65 -11.33 26.94
N THR A 112 6.40 -10.77 27.89
CA THR A 112 7.84 -10.50 27.79
C THR A 112 8.67 -11.51 28.56
N THR A 113 8.04 -12.52 29.18
CA THR A 113 8.78 -13.53 29.94
C THR A 113 9.62 -14.38 28.98
N ALA A 114 10.93 -14.39 29.19
CA ALA A 114 11.89 -15.10 28.33
C ALA A 114 11.47 -16.56 28.11
N THR A 115 10.94 -17.24 29.13
CA THR A 115 10.44 -18.62 29.03
C THR A 115 9.32 -18.75 27.99
N ALA A 116 8.32 -17.87 28.01
CA ALA A 116 7.18 -17.97 27.10
C ALA A 116 7.56 -17.57 25.66
N VAL A 117 8.39 -16.52 25.51
CA VAL A 117 8.94 -16.08 24.22
C VAL A 117 9.78 -17.21 23.60
N ASN A 118 10.69 -17.81 24.37
CA ASN A 118 11.54 -18.90 23.91
C ASN A 118 10.74 -20.17 23.57
N ASN A 119 9.64 -20.46 24.28
CA ASN A 119 8.80 -21.61 23.95
C ASN A 119 8.21 -21.54 22.54
N ILE A 120 7.88 -20.34 22.06
CA ILE A 120 7.34 -20.12 20.72
C ILE A 120 8.49 -20.11 19.72
N LEU A 121 9.51 -19.26 19.93
CA LEU A 121 10.63 -19.10 18.99
C LEU A 121 11.40 -20.40 18.80
N ASN A 122 11.71 -21.17 19.85
CA ASN A 122 12.46 -22.42 19.71
C ASN A 122 11.69 -23.49 18.90
N ALA A 123 10.36 -23.43 18.93
CA ALA A 123 9.50 -24.33 18.16
C ALA A 123 9.24 -23.84 16.73
N SER A 124 9.60 -22.60 16.39
CA SER A 124 9.42 -22.04 15.05
C SER A 124 10.52 -22.44 14.08
N SER A 125 10.21 -22.41 12.79
CA SER A 125 11.15 -22.68 11.69
C SER A 125 12.15 -21.54 11.41
N LEU A 126 12.03 -20.38 12.08
CA LEU A 126 12.92 -19.24 11.92
C LEU A 126 14.40 -19.61 12.13
N SER A 127 15.31 -18.91 11.45
CA SER A 127 16.74 -19.03 11.73
C SER A 127 17.09 -18.48 13.11
N ALA A 128 18.25 -18.87 13.66
CA ALA A 128 18.73 -18.34 14.93
C ALA A 128 18.90 -16.80 14.90
N THR A 129 19.35 -16.27 13.75
CA THR A 129 19.52 -14.84 13.54
C THR A 129 18.19 -14.10 13.51
N GLU A 130 17.13 -14.68 12.94
CA GLU A 130 15.80 -14.09 12.95
C GLU A 130 15.16 -14.16 14.33
N LYS A 131 15.29 -15.29 15.04
CA LYS A 131 14.79 -15.45 16.41
C LYS A 131 15.33 -14.37 17.34
N ALA A 132 16.60 -13.98 17.18
CA ALA A 132 17.24 -12.95 17.99
C ALA A 132 16.59 -11.55 17.84
N LYS A 133 15.81 -11.31 16.78
CA LYS A 133 15.13 -10.03 16.53
C LYS A 133 13.82 -9.86 17.31
N TYR A 134 13.34 -10.92 17.97
CA TYR A 134 12.06 -10.92 18.67
C TYR A 134 12.26 -11.30 20.14
N ASN A 135 11.73 -10.48 21.04
CA ASN A 135 11.90 -10.67 22.50
C ASN A 135 10.60 -10.49 23.30
N ALA A 136 9.49 -10.21 22.63
CA ALA A 136 8.17 -10.08 23.23
C ALA A 136 7.09 -10.53 22.23
N PHE A 137 5.89 -10.80 22.74
CA PHE A 137 4.72 -10.97 21.90
C PHE A 137 3.45 -10.42 22.54
N ILE A 138 2.53 -9.98 21.69
CA ILE A 138 1.14 -9.74 22.05
C ILE A 138 0.39 -11.04 21.80
N ASN A 139 -0.32 -11.52 22.81
CA ASN A 139 -1.19 -12.68 22.66
C ASN A 139 -2.63 -12.23 22.49
N LEU A 140 -3.17 -12.34 21.28
CA LEU A 140 -4.60 -12.13 21.05
C LEU A 140 -5.33 -13.43 21.37
N LEU A 141 -6.23 -13.38 22.36
CA LEU A 141 -7.06 -14.51 22.77
C LEU A 141 -8.52 -14.19 22.43
N GLY A 142 -9.15 -15.04 21.62
CA GLY A 142 -10.58 -14.97 21.33
C GLY A 142 -11.36 -15.95 22.19
N ALA A 143 -11.99 -15.46 23.26
CA ALA A 143 -12.95 -16.23 24.05
C ALA A 143 -14.38 -15.89 23.61
N PRO A 144 -15.23 -16.88 23.27
CA PRO A 144 -16.61 -16.62 22.86
C PRO A 144 -17.34 -15.82 23.93
N ASP A 145 -18.10 -14.81 23.51
CA ASP A 145 -18.92 -14.03 24.43
C ASP A 145 -20.15 -14.82 24.87
N THR A 146 -19.99 -15.56 25.97
CA THR A 146 -21.07 -16.35 26.55
C THR A 146 -22.23 -15.50 27.05
N ASP A 147 -22.00 -14.21 27.37
CA ASP A 147 -23.04 -13.29 27.81
C ASP A 147 -24.00 -12.95 26.64
N SER A 148 -23.48 -13.01 25.41
CA SER A 148 -24.23 -12.88 24.15
C SER A 148 -24.73 -14.23 23.60
N GLY A 149 -24.57 -15.33 24.35
CA GLY A 149 -25.02 -16.67 23.95
C GLY A 149 -24.05 -17.43 23.03
N ASN A 150 -22.86 -16.87 22.75
CA ASN A 150 -21.86 -17.52 21.92
C ASN A 150 -21.15 -18.63 22.70
N THR A 151 -20.84 -19.74 22.02
CA THR A 151 -20.11 -20.86 22.63
C THR A 151 -19.08 -21.42 21.66
N ALA A 152 -17.94 -21.87 22.20
CA ALA A 152 -16.89 -22.51 21.40
C ALA A 152 -17.40 -23.73 20.62
N ASN A 153 -18.47 -24.38 21.08
CA ASN A 153 -19.08 -25.50 20.39
C ASN A 153 -19.95 -25.06 19.19
N ALA A 154 -20.55 -23.88 19.23
CA ALA A 154 -21.34 -23.34 18.13
C ALA A 154 -20.43 -22.83 17.00
N GLY A 155 -19.42 -22.03 17.37
CA GLY A 155 -18.59 -21.31 16.40
C GLY A 155 -19.35 -20.20 15.65
N TYR A 156 -18.66 -19.56 14.73
CA TYR A 156 -19.19 -18.54 13.80
C TYR A 156 -18.60 -18.76 12.41
N THR A 157 -19.30 -18.36 11.36
CA THR A 157 -18.74 -18.28 10.00
C THR A 157 -18.07 -16.92 9.84
N MET A 158 -16.88 -16.88 9.25
CA MET A 158 -16.29 -15.61 8.81
C MET A 158 -17.08 -15.04 7.63
N THR A 159 -17.11 -13.73 7.52
CA THR A 159 -17.74 -13.01 6.42
C THR A 159 -16.69 -12.80 5.32
N HIS A 160 -17.02 -13.25 4.11
CA HIS A 160 -16.22 -12.94 2.92
C HIS A 160 -16.24 -11.42 2.68
N ASP A 161 -15.05 -10.86 2.47
CA ASP A 161 -14.90 -9.50 1.99
C ASP A 161 -15.36 -9.43 0.55
N SER A 162 -16.66 -9.23 0.37
CA SER A 162 -17.28 -9.07 -0.96
C SER A 162 -16.72 -7.89 -1.75
N SER A 163 -15.99 -6.97 -1.08
CA SER A 163 -15.21 -5.99 -1.79
C SER A 163 -13.99 -6.66 -2.42
N ALA A 164 -13.14 -7.43 -1.76
CA ALA A 164 -11.97 -8.08 -2.39
C ALA A 164 -12.30 -8.96 -3.64
N SER A 165 -11.58 -8.89 -4.77
CA SER A 165 -11.66 -9.98 -5.78
C SER A 165 -10.98 -11.26 -5.38
N SER A 166 -10.23 -11.26 -4.28
CA SER A 166 -9.88 -12.54 -3.68
C SER A 166 -11.18 -13.15 -3.15
N THR A 167 -11.56 -14.29 -3.71
CA THR A 167 -12.70 -15.09 -3.25
C THR A 167 -12.43 -15.75 -1.89
N THR A 168 -11.24 -15.55 -1.33
CA THR A 168 -10.80 -16.15 -0.08
C THR A 168 -10.62 -15.13 1.03
N LEU A 169 -10.70 -13.82 0.77
CA LEU A 169 -10.38 -12.83 1.80
C LEU A 169 -11.55 -12.58 2.76
N SER A 170 -11.31 -12.60 4.07
CA SER A 170 -12.28 -12.14 5.08
C SER A 170 -12.28 -10.62 5.18
N VAL A 171 -13.34 -10.06 5.75
CA VAL A 171 -13.32 -8.68 6.25
C VAL A 171 -12.27 -8.50 7.36
N ASP A 172 -11.99 -7.26 7.77
CA ASP A 172 -11.12 -7.00 8.94
C ASP A 172 -11.71 -7.64 10.19
N GLU A 173 -10.91 -8.34 10.98
CA GLU A 173 -11.40 -9.06 12.16
C GLU A 173 -10.84 -8.48 13.46
N VAL A 174 -9.56 -8.12 13.47
CA VAL A 174 -8.92 -7.55 14.66
C VAL A 174 -7.78 -6.64 14.28
N SER A 175 -7.58 -5.55 15.03
CA SER A 175 -6.34 -4.78 14.98
C SER A 175 -5.70 -4.65 16.34
N PHE A 176 -4.40 -4.38 16.38
CA PHE A 176 -3.67 -4.02 17.59
C PHE A 176 -2.65 -2.94 17.30
N ASN A 177 -2.32 -2.15 18.32
CA ASN A 177 -1.41 -1.03 18.19
C ASN A 177 -0.08 -1.31 18.88
N LEU A 178 1.01 -0.91 18.24
CA LEU A 178 2.34 -0.80 18.84
C LEU A 178 2.81 0.65 18.74
N THR A 179 3.34 1.18 19.83
CA THR A 179 3.90 2.54 19.87
C THR A 179 5.41 2.48 19.83
N VAL A 180 6.05 3.21 18.93
CA VAL A 180 7.52 3.32 18.87
C VAL A 180 8.01 4.03 20.12
N LYS A 181 8.94 3.40 20.84
CA LYS A 181 9.51 3.94 22.07
C LYS A 181 10.31 5.22 21.80
N ALA A 182 10.26 6.14 22.76
CA ALA A 182 11.19 7.25 22.81
C ALA A 182 12.62 6.71 22.94
N GLY A 183 13.54 7.22 22.12
CA GLY A 183 14.92 6.75 22.03
C GLY A 183 15.11 5.36 21.42
N ALA A 184 14.12 4.80 20.73
CA ALA A 184 14.27 3.53 20.01
C ALA A 184 15.33 3.64 18.90
N ASP A 185 16.23 2.67 18.81
CA ASP A 185 17.13 2.57 17.65
C ASP A 185 16.36 2.01 16.45
N LEU A 186 15.89 2.90 15.58
CA LEU A 186 15.17 2.52 14.35
C LEU A 186 16.10 2.17 13.18
N THR A 187 17.41 2.36 13.34
CA THR A 187 18.40 2.00 12.30
C THR A 187 18.80 0.54 12.41
N THR A 188 18.94 0.03 13.64
CA THR A 188 19.35 -1.37 13.88
C THR A 188 18.28 -2.22 14.58
N GLY A 189 17.30 -1.59 15.22
CA GLY A 189 16.18 -2.27 15.87
C GLY A 189 15.21 -2.89 14.87
N ASN A 190 14.48 -3.90 15.34
CA ASN A 190 13.55 -4.64 14.50
C ASN A 190 12.14 -4.04 14.56
N THR A 191 11.73 -3.36 13.49
CA THR A 191 10.37 -2.79 13.36
C THR A 191 9.33 -3.80 12.86
N ASN A 192 9.75 -5.04 12.53
CA ASN A 192 8.87 -6.09 12.03
C ASN A 192 7.95 -6.68 13.12
N VAL A 193 6.79 -7.17 12.70
CA VAL A 193 5.86 -7.97 13.51
C VAL A 193 5.54 -9.28 12.77
N LEU A 194 5.55 -10.40 13.50
CA LEU A 194 5.47 -11.76 12.93
C LEU A 194 4.49 -12.62 13.72
N LEU A 195 3.64 -13.38 13.04
CA LEU A 195 2.97 -14.54 13.61
C LEU A 195 3.78 -15.80 13.25
N PRO A 196 4.50 -16.44 14.19
CA PRO A 196 5.36 -17.57 13.87
C PRO A 196 4.53 -18.82 13.57
N ASP A 197 5.05 -19.71 12.72
CA ASP A 197 4.45 -21.02 12.39
C ASP A 197 4.22 -21.94 13.62
N SER A 198 4.90 -21.65 14.73
CA SER A 198 4.71 -22.28 16.04
C SER A 198 3.65 -21.61 16.92
N TRP A 199 2.80 -20.73 16.37
CA TRP A 199 1.75 -19.99 17.09
C TRP A 199 0.90 -20.86 18.02
N SER A 200 0.62 -22.11 17.59
CA SER A 200 -0.17 -23.10 18.34
C SER A 200 0.42 -23.50 19.70
N LYS A 201 1.68 -23.17 19.98
CA LYS A 201 2.32 -23.36 21.30
C LYS A 201 1.68 -22.54 22.40
N THR A 202 1.02 -21.44 22.05
CA THR A 202 0.31 -20.63 23.04
C THR A 202 -1.10 -21.16 23.30
N GLY A 203 -1.72 -21.83 22.34
CA GLY A 203 -3.02 -22.48 22.44
C GLY A 203 -3.57 -22.82 21.05
N LEU A 204 -4.65 -23.59 20.99
CA LEU A 204 -5.20 -24.09 19.73
C LEU A 204 -6.24 -23.16 19.14
N MET A 205 -6.23 -23.05 17.81
CA MET A 205 -7.38 -22.61 17.02
C MET A 205 -8.24 -23.81 16.63
N TYR A 206 -9.56 -23.64 16.65
CA TYR A 206 -10.51 -24.70 16.28
C TYR A 206 -11.44 -24.27 15.16
N PHE A 207 -11.69 -25.23 14.28
CA PHE A 207 -12.71 -25.16 13.25
C PHE A 207 -13.70 -26.28 13.44
N LYS A 208 -14.95 -26.01 13.14
CA LYS A 208 -15.99 -27.01 13.00
C LYS A 208 -16.26 -27.19 11.50
N LEU A 209 -16.07 -28.41 11.04
CA LEU A 209 -16.45 -28.78 9.69
C LEU A 209 -17.98 -28.81 9.59
N ALA A 210 -18.52 -28.70 8.36
CA ALA A 210 -19.96 -28.78 8.10
C ALA A 210 -20.63 -30.06 8.66
N ASN A 211 -19.85 -31.12 8.88
CA ASN A 211 -20.32 -32.37 9.51
C ASN A 211 -20.43 -32.30 11.05
N GLY A 212 -20.18 -31.15 11.67
CA GLY A 212 -20.26 -30.92 13.11
C GLY A 212 -19.03 -31.34 13.92
N THR A 213 -17.99 -31.87 13.28
CA THR A 213 -16.75 -32.30 13.96
C THR A 213 -15.79 -31.12 14.15
N SER A 214 -15.25 -30.96 15.36
CA SER A 214 -14.20 -29.98 15.64
C SER A 214 -12.82 -30.54 15.27
N THR A 215 -12.05 -29.80 14.47
CA THR A 215 -10.65 -30.05 14.19
C THR A 215 -9.79 -28.92 14.74
N SER A 216 -8.73 -29.26 15.47
CA SER A 216 -7.73 -28.28 15.90
C SER A 216 -6.71 -28.06 14.80
N PHE A 217 -6.35 -26.80 14.59
CA PHE A 217 -5.20 -26.47 13.76
C PHE A 217 -3.93 -26.68 14.57
N THR A 218 -3.34 -27.85 14.36
CA THR A 218 -2.04 -28.25 14.92
C THR A 218 -1.00 -28.49 13.83
N LYS A 219 -1.43 -28.53 12.56
CA LYS A 219 -0.58 -28.80 11.40
C LYS A 219 -0.49 -27.54 10.56
N THR A 220 0.72 -27.01 10.44
CA THR A 220 1.06 -25.85 9.60
C THR A 220 0.72 -26.06 8.13
N ALA A 221 0.63 -27.31 7.65
CA ALA A 221 0.28 -27.61 6.26
C ALA A 221 -1.13 -27.15 5.84
N ASP A 222 -2.07 -27.00 6.78
CA ASP A 222 -3.43 -26.54 6.48
C ASP A 222 -3.55 -25.00 6.60
N ILE A 223 -2.46 -24.31 6.99
CA ILE A 223 -2.43 -22.86 7.20
C ILE A 223 -1.38 -22.21 6.31
N ASP A 224 -1.80 -21.19 5.59
CA ASP A 224 -0.89 -20.25 4.95
C ASP A 224 -0.37 -19.20 5.95
N MET A 225 0.95 -19.17 6.11
CA MET A 225 1.67 -18.25 6.99
C MET A 225 2.47 -17.21 6.21
N GLU A 226 2.40 -17.21 4.87
CA GLU A 226 3.24 -16.38 4.00
C GLU A 226 3.03 -14.88 4.26
N TYR A 227 1.77 -14.47 4.46
CA TYR A 227 1.38 -13.08 4.73
C TYR A 227 1.13 -12.80 6.22
N ALA A 228 1.51 -13.74 7.10
CA ALA A 228 1.33 -13.61 8.54
C ALA A 228 2.39 -12.70 9.20
N ASN A 229 3.09 -11.89 8.40
CA ASN A 229 4.23 -11.06 8.79
C ASN A 229 4.07 -9.65 8.23
N ALA A 230 4.18 -8.65 9.10
CA ALA A 230 4.37 -7.26 8.71
C ALA A 230 5.86 -6.93 8.82
N MET A 231 6.57 -6.97 7.70
CA MET A 231 8.01 -6.73 7.64
C MET A 231 8.29 -5.33 7.06
N ALA A 232 9.27 -4.61 7.59
CA ALA A 232 9.83 -3.38 7.03
C ALA A 232 10.44 -3.59 5.65
N ASN A 233 10.79 -4.82 5.29
CA ASN A 233 11.18 -5.18 3.94
C ASN A 233 10.10 -5.98 3.20
N ASN A 234 8.87 -6.06 3.74
CA ASN A 234 7.73 -6.45 2.93
C ASN A 234 7.48 -5.26 2.00
N PRO A 235 7.33 -5.46 0.68
CA PRO A 235 7.02 -4.34 -0.19
C PRO A 235 5.77 -3.65 0.36
N ALA A 236 5.86 -2.34 0.54
CA ALA A 236 4.65 -1.52 0.63
C ALA A 236 3.73 -1.91 -0.53
N ALA A 237 2.41 -1.79 -0.36
CA ALA A 237 1.45 -2.01 -1.43
C ALA A 237 2.02 -1.44 -2.74
N THR A 238 2.27 -2.31 -3.72
CA THR A 238 3.04 -1.94 -4.90
C THR A 238 2.19 -0.98 -5.73
N GLY A 239 2.31 0.31 -5.46
CA GLY A 239 1.78 1.36 -6.31
C GLY A 239 2.30 1.22 -7.74
N PRO A 240 1.64 1.85 -8.73
CA PRO A 240 2.05 1.74 -10.12
C PRO A 240 3.50 2.20 -10.29
N VAL A 241 4.31 1.44 -11.02
CA VAL A 241 5.70 1.82 -11.29
C VAL A 241 5.73 2.86 -12.40
N VAL A 242 6.40 3.97 -12.15
CA VAL A 242 6.58 5.05 -13.12
C VAL A 242 8.07 5.26 -13.41
N ALA A 243 8.42 5.26 -14.70
CA ALA A 243 9.79 5.38 -15.16
C ALA A 243 9.99 6.59 -16.08
N TYR A 244 11.23 7.08 -16.14
CA TYR A 244 11.65 8.11 -17.09
C TYR A 244 11.94 7.51 -18.46
N GLU A 245 11.41 8.11 -19.53
CA GLU A 245 11.79 7.77 -20.90
C GLU A 245 12.75 8.81 -21.49
N LYS A 246 12.26 10.06 -21.60
CA LYS A 246 13.00 11.15 -22.24
C LYS A 246 12.50 12.51 -21.82
N ALA A 247 13.36 13.50 -21.96
CA ALA A 247 13.02 14.92 -21.86
C ALA A 247 13.41 15.64 -23.15
N GLN A 248 12.62 16.64 -23.52
CA GLN A 248 12.79 17.41 -24.75
C GLN A 248 12.53 18.90 -24.48
N LEU A 249 13.22 19.74 -25.23
CA LEU A 249 13.00 21.18 -25.26
C LEU A 249 12.40 21.56 -26.61
N LYS A 250 11.38 22.40 -26.58
CA LYS A 250 10.82 23.03 -27.77
C LYS A 250 10.79 24.54 -27.56
N MET A 251 11.57 25.24 -28.37
CA MET A 251 11.64 26.69 -28.40
C MET A 251 10.82 27.22 -29.58
N THR A 252 10.52 28.53 -29.57
CA THR A 252 9.82 29.20 -30.67
C THR A 252 10.79 30.19 -31.31
N LEU A 253 11.00 30.11 -32.63
CA LEU A 253 11.85 31.07 -33.34
C LEU A 253 11.16 32.43 -33.44
N ILE A 254 11.93 33.51 -33.24
CA ILE A 254 11.50 34.90 -33.39
C ILE A 254 12.52 35.69 -34.22
N ASN A 255 12.24 36.98 -34.46
CA ASN A 255 13.16 37.91 -35.13
C ASN A 255 13.70 37.39 -36.49
N GLY A 256 12.80 36.88 -37.34
CA GLY A 256 13.20 36.33 -38.64
C GLY A 256 14.10 35.08 -38.51
N ASN A 257 13.86 34.25 -37.50
CA ASN A 257 14.60 33.02 -37.20
C ASN A 257 16.04 33.21 -36.71
N THR A 258 16.40 34.41 -36.27
CA THR A 258 17.74 34.70 -35.71
C THR A 258 17.80 34.61 -34.20
N ASP A 259 16.65 34.43 -33.54
CA ASP A 259 16.54 34.31 -32.10
C ASP A 259 15.39 33.36 -31.72
N VAL A 260 15.27 33.03 -30.44
CA VAL A 260 14.16 32.27 -29.85
C VAL A 260 13.40 33.11 -28.83
N ASP A 261 12.12 32.82 -28.65
CA ASP A 261 11.29 33.37 -27.59
C ASP A 261 11.85 33.00 -26.20
N ASP A 262 11.66 33.88 -25.23
CA ASP A 262 12.12 33.69 -23.85
C ASP A 262 11.38 32.54 -23.16
N GLU A 263 10.10 32.35 -23.52
CA GLU A 263 9.28 31.24 -23.06
C GLU A 263 9.43 30.01 -23.98
N PHE A 264 9.73 28.86 -23.38
CA PHE A 264 9.92 27.59 -24.08
C PHE A 264 9.26 26.44 -23.33
N GLN A 265 8.98 25.36 -24.06
CA GLN A 265 8.36 24.15 -23.51
C GLN A 265 9.44 23.17 -23.08
N PHE A 266 9.39 22.78 -21.81
CA PHE A 266 10.11 21.62 -21.30
C PHE A 266 9.13 20.44 -21.19
N ARG A 267 9.30 19.44 -22.05
CA ARG A 267 8.44 18.25 -22.11
C ARG A 267 9.17 17.06 -21.53
N VAL A 268 8.49 16.32 -20.67
CA VAL A 268 8.97 15.05 -20.14
C VAL A 268 8.00 13.96 -20.53
N THR A 269 8.53 12.84 -21.01
CA THR A 269 7.78 11.62 -21.29
C THR A 269 8.19 10.55 -20.29
N SER A 270 7.18 9.93 -19.71
CA SER A 270 7.29 8.91 -18.67
C SER A 270 6.56 7.65 -19.11
N ILE A 271 6.93 6.52 -18.51
CA ILE A 271 6.39 5.19 -18.84
C ILE A 271 5.72 4.61 -17.60
N ILE A 272 4.55 4.01 -17.80
CA ILE A 272 3.91 3.06 -16.89
C ILE A 272 3.87 1.73 -17.62
N THR A 273 4.26 0.66 -16.94
CA THR A 273 4.24 -0.67 -17.55
C THR A 273 2.83 -1.04 -17.97
N ASP A 274 2.68 -1.86 -19.01
CA ASP A 274 1.38 -2.38 -19.44
C ASP A 274 0.60 -3.03 -18.28
N ALA A 275 1.30 -3.78 -17.43
CA ALA A 275 0.72 -4.45 -16.27
C ALA A 275 0.18 -3.45 -15.22
N ASP A 276 0.94 -2.42 -14.88
CA ASP A 276 0.50 -1.38 -13.93
C ASP A 276 -0.60 -0.50 -14.54
N TRP A 277 -0.52 -0.24 -15.85
CA TRP A 277 -1.55 0.49 -16.55
C TRP A 277 -2.88 -0.26 -16.51
N ASP A 278 -2.89 -1.55 -16.83
CA ASP A 278 -4.11 -2.35 -16.77
C ASP A 278 -4.61 -2.53 -15.34
N ALA A 279 -3.71 -2.65 -14.35
CA ALA A 279 -4.07 -2.74 -12.95
C ALA A 279 -4.77 -1.46 -12.44
N TYR A 280 -4.24 -0.28 -12.76
CA TYR A 280 -4.71 0.96 -12.14
C TYR A 280 -5.56 1.87 -13.05
N PHE A 281 -5.31 1.88 -14.36
CA PHE A 281 -6.08 2.72 -15.29
C PHE A 281 -7.40 2.07 -15.73
N ALA A 282 -7.46 0.74 -15.79
CA ALA A 282 -8.73 0.05 -16.03
C ALA A 282 -9.76 0.37 -14.94
N ASN A 283 -9.32 0.50 -13.68
CA ASN A 283 -10.14 0.93 -12.55
C ASN A 283 -10.59 2.38 -12.71
N THR A 284 -9.71 3.30 -13.13
CA THR A 284 -10.08 4.69 -13.44
C THR A 284 -11.15 4.77 -14.54
N ALA A 285 -10.96 4.03 -15.63
CA ALA A 285 -11.91 3.98 -16.74
C ALA A 285 -13.26 3.34 -16.33
N ALA A 286 -13.25 2.46 -15.34
CA ALA A 286 -14.43 1.86 -14.72
C ALA A 286 -15.08 2.75 -13.63
N GLY A 287 -14.48 3.91 -13.30
CA GLY A 287 -14.97 4.81 -12.25
C GLY A 287 -14.68 4.31 -10.83
N GLY A 288 -13.66 3.47 -10.66
CA GLY A 288 -13.20 2.94 -9.38
C GLY A 288 -12.73 4.04 -8.42
N SER A 289 -12.99 3.82 -7.14
CA SER A 289 -12.57 4.68 -6.03
C SER A 289 -11.34 4.16 -5.29
N THR A 290 -10.73 3.08 -5.77
CA THR A 290 -9.55 2.40 -5.23
C THR A 290 -8.73 1.87 -6.40
N ASP A 291 -7.44 1.67 -6.19
CA ASP A 291 -6.46 1.24 -7.20
C ASP A 291 -6.65 1.95 -8.54
N ALA A 292 -6.85 3.27 -8.49
CA ALA A 292 -7.24 4.05 -9.66
C ALA A 292 -6.26 5.20 -9.86
N ILE A 293 -5.58 5.23 -11.01
CA ILE A 293 -4.79 6.42 -11.42
C ILE A 293 -5.76 7.60 -11.55
N THR A 294 -5.57 8.62 -10.73
CA THR A 294 -6.40 9.82 -10.74
C THR A 294 -5.75 10.97 -11.50
N ASP A 295 -4.42 10.99 -11.56
CA ASP A 295 -3.68 12.03 -12.25
C ASP A 295 -2.27 11.57 -12.61
N LEU A 296 -1.73 12.15 -13.67
CA LEU A 296 -0.40 11.86 -14.19
C LEU A 296 0.29 13.19 -14.47
N GLY A 297 1.59 13.26 -14.27
CA GLY A 297 2.28 14.50 -14.61
C GLY A 297 3.73 14.56 -14.22
N ILE A 298 4.22 15.79 -14.14
CA ILE A 298 5.56 16.14 -13.68
C ILE A 298 5.47 17.17 -12.57
N VAL A 299 6.32 17.01 -11.57
CA VAL A 299 6.60 18.05 -10.59
C VAL A 299 8.09 18.39 -10.67
N ALA A 300 8.38 19.68 -10.58
CA ALA A 300 9.71 20.22 -10.76
C ALA A 300 10.01 21.30 -9.72
N THR A 301 11.28 21.48 -9.38
CA THR A 301 11.76 22.52 -8.47
C THR A 301 13.00 23.19 -9.00
N LYS A 302 13.13 24.48 -8.69
CA LYS A 302 14.35 25.29 -8.92
C LYS A 302 15.27 25.30 -7.69
N GLY A 303 14.83 24.71 -6.58
CA GLY A 303 15.56 24.61 -5.32
C GLY A 303 15.98 23.17 -5.00
N THR A 304 16.21 22.90 -3.71
CA THR A 304 16.53 21.56 -3.24
C THR A 304 15.29 20.67 -3.28
N TRP A 305 15.43 19.46 -3.82
CA TRP A 305 14.36 18.47 -3.86
C TRP A 305 13.98 18.01 -2.45
N SER A 306 12.68 17.90 -2.22
CA SER A 306 12.04 17.42 -0.99
C SER A 306 10.80 16.65 -1.42
N GLU A 307 10.84 15.33 -1.21
CA GLU A 307 9.73 14.45 -1.61
C GLU A 307 8.42 14.86 -0.92
N THR A 308 8.49 15.28 0.35
CA THR A 308 7.35 15.79 1.12
C THR A 308 6.73 17.03 0.48
N ASP A 309 7.54 18.02 0.10
CA ASP A 309 7.05 19.24 -0.53
C ASP A 309 6.50 18.95 -1.93
N ALA A 310 7.18 18.10 -2.70
CA ALA A 310 6.72 17.67 -4.01
C ALA A 310 5.34 16.99 -3.93
N LYS A 311 5.13 16.08 -2.97
CA LYS A 311 3.83 15.43 -2.73
C LYS A 311 2.75 16.44 -2.35
N ALA A 312 3.07 17.38 -1.46
CA ALA A 312 2.14 18.43 -1.06
C ALA A 312 1.71 19.28 -2.26
N VAL A 313 2.64 19.62 -3.16
CA VAL A 313 2.39 20.42 -4.37
C VAL A 313 1.56 19.65 -5.39
N VAL A 314 1.88 18.37 -5.64
CA VAL A 314 1.07 17.48 -6.48
C VAL A 314 -0.36 17.31 -5.93
N ASN A 315 -0.53 17.44 -4.61
CA ASN A 315 -1.84 17.45 -3.94
C ASN A 315 -2.48 18.84 -3.84
N GLY A 316 -1.92 19.86 -4.49
CA GLY A 316 -2.52 21.19 -4.63
C GLY A 316 -2.06 22.22 -3.59
N THR A 317 -1.08 21.91 -2.75
CA THR A 317 -0.48 22.89 -1.82
C THR A 317 0.45 23.82 -2.59
N ALA A 318 0.21 25.13 -2.51
CA ALA A 318 1.08 26.10 -3.16
C ALA A 318 2.48 26.13 -2.53
N ASN A 319 3.53 26.01 -3.35
CA ASN A 319 4.91 26.21 -2.97
C ASN A 319 5.65 26.96 -4.09
N ALA A 320 6.22 28.14 -3.79
CA ALA A 320 6.83 28.99 -4.80
C ALA A 320 8.11 28.42 -5.43
N ALA A 321 8.74 27.41 -4.80
CA ALA A 321 9.91 26.74 -5.35
C ALA A 321 9.57 25.62 -6.34
N TYR A 322 8.31 25.15 -6.33
CA TYR A 322 7.85 24.00 -7.10
C TYR A 322 6.82 24.40 -8.15
N GLU A 323 6.81 23.66 -9.25
CA GLU A 323 5.82 23.76 -10.31
C GLU A 323 5.34 22.35 -10.66
N VAL A 324 4.04 22.22 -10.93
CA VAL A 324 3.42 20.95 -11.28
C VAL A 324 2.64 21.12 -12.59
N ALA A 325 2.78 20.14 -13.49
CA ALA A 325 1.99 20.05 -14.69
C ALA A 325 1.38 18.65 -14.79
N THR A 326 0.06 18.59 -14.86
CA THR A 326 -0.71 17.37 -15.06
C THR A 326 -0.92 17.11 -16.54
N THR A 327 -1.27 15.88 -16.90
CA THR A 327 -1.53 15.49 -18.28
C THR A 327 -2.62 14.43 -18.38
N ASP A 328 -3.46 14.61 -19.38
CA ASP A 328 -4.43 13.64 -19.90
C ASP A 328 -3.92 12.96 -21.18
N TYR A 329 -2.74 13.36 -21.67
CA TYR A 329 -2.12 12.80 -22.86
C TYR A 329 -1.34 11.53 -22.51
N VAL A 330 -1.99 10.38 -22.72
CA VAL A 330 -1.38 9.06 -22.61
C VAL A 330 -1.48 8.32 -23.93
N GLN A 331 -0.42 7.62 -24.32
CA GLN A 331 -0.35 6.84 -25.55
C GLN A 331 0.07 5.40 -25.27
N LYS A 332 -0.68 4.45 -25.80
CA LYS A 332 -0.27 3.05 -25.99
C LYS A 332 -0.18 2.76 -27.48
N THR A 333 0.84 2.03 -27.90
CA THR A 333 0.99 1.61 -29.31
C THR A 333 0.19 0.34 -29.63
N SER A 334 -0.18 -0.43 -28.62
CA SER A 334 -1.09 -1.57 -28.65
C SER A 334 -1.60 -1.88 -27.24
N ASP A 335 -2.60 -2.75 -27.12
CA ASP A 335 -3.16 -3.13 -25.82
C ASP A 335 -2.15 -3.79 -24.88
N THR A 336 -1.09 -4.43 -25.40
CA THR A 336 -0.03 -5.08 -24.60
C THR A 336 1.26 -4.25 -24.51
N ALA A 337 1.22 -2.98 -24.89
CA ALA A 337 2.40 -2.12 -24.90
C ALA A 337 2.34 -1.14 -23.73
N ASP A 338 3.49 -0.79 -23.17
CA ASP A 338 3.59 0.18 -22.10
C ASP A 338 2.90 1.51 -22.45
N ALA A 339 2.38 2.17 -21.42
CA ALA A 339 1.71 3.45 -21.54
C ALA A 339 2.71 4.59 -21.37
N HIS A 340 2.72 5.50 -22.35
CA HIS A 340 3.59 6.67 -22.37
C HIS A 340 2.76 7.92 -22.08
N PHE A 341 3.07 8.65 -21.02
CA PHE A 341 2.41 9.92 -20.73
C PHE A 341 3.40 11.08 -20.81
N GLY A 342 2.92 12.23 -21.30
CA GLY A 342 3.76 13.40 -21.55
C GLY A 342 3.23 14.63 -20.83
N ALA A 343 4.04 15.25 -19.99
CA ALA A 343 3.70 16.49 -19.31
C ALA A 343 4.63 17.64 -19.76
N ILE A 344 4.10 18.87 -19.76
CA ILE A 344 4.78 20.07 -20.29
C ILE A 344 4.82 21.15 -19.21
N LEU A 345 6.02 21.62 -18.91
CA LEU A 345 6.25 22.83 -18.13
C LEU A 345 6.60 23.99 -19.07
N MET A 346 5.98 25.13 -18.84
CA MET A 346 6.29 26.38 -19.55
C MET A 346 7.38 27.11 -18.77
N VAL A 347 8.56 27.22 -19.35
CA VAL A 347 9.73 27.78 -18.68
C VAL A 347 10.12 29.08 -19.37
N LYS A 348 10.49 30.09 -18.58
CA LYS A 348 11.05 31.35 -19.08
C LYS A 348 12.52 31.44 -18.72
N HIS A 349 13.38 31.65 -19.69
CA HIS A 349 14.82 31.79 -19.43
C HIS A 349 15.09 32.97 -18.49
N SER A 350 14.44 34.11 -18.72
CA SER A 350 14.57 35.33 -17.91
C SER A 350 14.31 35.15 -16.41
N THR A 351 13.59 34.10 -16.01
CA THR A 351 13.25 33.80 -14.60
C THR A 351 13.78 32.44 -14.13
N THR A 352 14.60 31.77 -14.94
CA THR A 352 15.18 30.46 -14.62
C THR A 352 16.66 30.67 -14.26
N SER A 353 16.90 30.94 -12.98
CA SER A 353 18.24 31.22 -12.44
C SER A 353 19.05 29.97 -12.07
N SER A 354 18.44 28.79 -12.11
CA SER A 354 19.05 27.51 -11.75
C SER A 354 18.52 26.39 -12.63
N ASP A 355 19.28 25.30 -12.70
CA ASP A 355 18.84 24.08 -13.35
C ASP A 355 17.68 23.45 -12.57
N VAL A 356 16.82 22.72 -13.29
CA VAL A 356 15.55 22.24 -12.76
C VAL A 356 15.67 20.77 -12.37
N THR A 357 15.31 20.45 -11.14
CA THR A 357 15.17 19.06 -10.68
C THR A 357 13.71 18.63 -10.80
N TYR A 358 13.44 17.46 -11.35
CA TYR A 358 12.08 17.03 -11.66
C TYR A 358 11.89 15.51 -11.55
N MET A 359 10.64 15.11 -11.32
CA MET A 359 10.19 13.72 -11.37
C MET A 359 8.79 13.65 -12.01
N GLY A 360 8.55 12.57 -12.73
CA GLY A 360 7.21 12.19 -13.13
C GLY A 360 6.48 11.62 -11.92
N PHE A 361 5.19 11.88 -11.81
CA PHE A 361 4.36 11.37 -10.74
C PHE A 361 3.14 10.63 -11.30
N VAL A 362 2.64 9.72 -10.48
CA VAL A 362 1.33 9.11 -10.62
C VAL A 362 0.57 9.34 -9.33
N LYS A 363 -0.57 10.04 -9.42
CA LYS A 363 -1.54 10.08 -8.34
C LYS A 363 -2.45 8.88 -8.54
N TYR A 364 -2.61 8.10 -7.49
CA TYR A 364 -3.54 7.00 -7.51
C TYR A 364 -4.29 6.96 -6.19
N VAL A 365 -5.46 6.34 -6.21
CA VAL A 365 -6.08 5.90 -4.97
C VAL A 365 -5.59 4.49 -4.73
N ASP A 366 -5.12 4.17 -3.53
CA ASP A 366 -4.72 2.82 -3.19
C ASP A 366 -5.93 1.90 -2.95
N ASP A 367 -5.66 0.65 -2.59
CA ASP A 367 -6.65 -0.37 -2.27
C ASP A 367 -7.58 0.01 -1.11
N SER A 368 -7.16 0.96 -0.28
CA SER A 368 -7.84 1.44 0.92
C SER A 368 -8.69 2.69 0.65
N GLY A 369 -8.63 3.25 -0.56
CA GLY A 369 -9.35 4.47 -0.91
C GLY A 369 -8.57 5.74 -0.57
N ASP A 370 -7.31 5.63 -0.14
CA ASP A 370 -6.47 6.75 0.25
C ASP A 370 -5.70 7.30 -0.97
N ALA A 371 -5.62 8.63 -1.04
CA ALA A 371 -4.92 9.30 -2.12
C ALA A 371 -3.40 9.18 -1.93
N GLN A 372 -2.77 8.49 -2.85
CA GLN A 372 -1.32 8.27 -2.89
C GLN A 372 -0.67 9.01 -4.04
N VAL A 373 0.63 9.29 -3.88
CA VAL A 373 1.49 9.85 -4.91
C VAL A 373 2.78 9.05 -4.94
N ILE A 374 3.12 8.52 -6.12
CA ILE A 374 4.41 7.86 -6.37
C ILE A 374 5.19 8.63 -7.44
N PHE A 375 6.52 8.57 -7.34
CA PHE A 375 7.45 9.20 -8.27
C PHE A 375 8.36 8.15 -8.92
N TYR A 376 9.27 8.59 -9.80
CA TYR A 376 10.40 7.77 -10.25
C TYR A 376 11.22 7.20 -9.09
N ASP A 377 12.07 6.21 -9.39
CA ASP A 377 13.05 5.71 -8.41
C ASP A 377 14.11 6.75 -8.02
N ALA A 378 14.36 7.76 -8.88
CA ALA A 378 15.33 8.82 -8.63
C ALA A 378 15.02 10.10 -9.42
N GLU A 379 15.33 11.25 -8.81
CA GLU A 379 15.17 12.56 -9.44
C GLU A 379 16.05 12.73 -10.68
N LYS A 380 15.59 13.58 -11.60
CA LYS A 380 16.34 13.99 -12.79
C LYS A 380 16.62 15.48 -12.75
N THR A 381 17.74 15.89 -13.33
CA THR A 381 18.09 17.31 -13.47
C THR A 381 18.15 17.69 -14.94
N ALA A 382 17.41 18.73 -15.31
CA ALA A 382 17.45 19.34 -16.63
C ALA A 382 18.26 20.65 -16.56
N PRO A 383 19.35 20.78 -17.33
CA PRO A 383 20.22 21.94 -17.26
C PRO A 383 19.66 23.15 -18.04
N LEU A 384 18.46 23.60 -17.65
CA LEU A 384 17.69 24.62 -18.37
C LEU A 384 18.25 26.03 -18.22
N ALA A 385 19.02 26.31 -17.17
CA ALA A 385 19.70 27.58 -16.98
C ALA A 385 21.14 27.51 -17.52
N SER A 386 21.90 26.51 -17.07
CA SER A 386 23.33 26.42 -17.33
C SER A 386 23.68 26.14 -18.81
N ARG A 387 22.73 25.58 -19.58
CA ARG A 387 22.93 25.24 -21.00
C ARG A 387 21.98 25.96 -21.95
N TYR A 388 21.23 26.95 -21.48
CA TYR A 388 20.23 27.65 -22.29
C TYR A 388 20.80 28.15 -23.64
N ASP A 389 21.93 28.87 -23.60
CA ASP A 389 22.54 29.45 -24.81
C ASP A 389 22.95 28.37 -25.82
N THR A 390 23.38 27.21 -25.34
CA THR A 390 23.68 26.05 -26.20
C THR A 390 22.42 25.51 -26.86
N TYR A 391 21.31 25.39 -26.11
CA TYR A 391 20.04 24.95 -26.66
C TYR A 391 19.49 25.92 -27.68
N LYS A 392 19.52 27.22 -27.38
CA LYS A 392 19.13 28.30 -28.29
C LYS A 392 19.94 28.24 -29.60
N ALA A 393 21.27 28.18 -29.53
CA ALA A 393 22.12 28.13 -30.71
C ALA A 393 21.86 26.88 -31.57
N ASN A 394 21.69 25.71 -30.94
CA ASN A 394 21.38 24.47 -31.65
C ASN A 394 19.99 24.53 -32.31
N TYR A 395 19.00 25.11 -31.63
CA TYR A 395 17.64 25.23 -32.17
C TYR A 395 17.60 26.17 -33.38
N ILE A 396 18.28 27.31 -33.31
CA ILE A 396 18.43 28.25 -34.44
C ILE A 396 19.20 27.59 -35.59
N SER A 397 20.28 26.87 -35.33
CA SER A 397 21.03 26.17 -36.38
C SER A 397 20.21 25.10 -37.10
N GLN A 398 19.34 24.40 -36.36
CA GLN A 398 18.54 23.31 -36.89
C GLN A 398 17.27 23.78 -37.63
N PHE A 399 16.65 24.86 -37.17
CA PHE A 399 15.33 25.30 -37.64
C PHE A 399 15.30 26.72 -38.20
N GLY A 400 16.36 27.51 -37.99
CA GLY A 400 16.54 28.81 -38.58
C GLY A 400 17.03 28.71 -40.03
N ALA A 401 16.49 29.59 -40.88
CA ALA A 401 16.78 29.62 -42.31
C ALA A 401 17.99 30.51 -42.60
#